data_AF-A0A0F9D1X2-F1
#
_entry.id   AF-A0A0F9D1X2-F1
#
_cell.length_a   1.000
_cell.length_b   1.000
_cell.length_c   1.000
_cell.angle_alpha   90.00
_cell.angle_beta   90.00
_cell.angle_gamma   90.00
#
_symmetry.space_group_name_H-M   'P 1'
#
loop_
_entity.id
_entity.type
_entity.pdbx_description
1 polymer ?
#
loop_
_entity_poly.entity_id
_entity_poly.type
_entity_poly.pdbx_seq_one_letter_code
_entity_poly.pdbx_strand_id
1 'polypeptide(L)'
;IYGRVGERFAIRNSGAYAVVEGVGDHGCEYMTGGRIVILGDTGVNFAAGMSGGIAYVYDPTSALDGRCNLDMVDLEIVIDSKDIAELKEMITKHLKYTGSKKAKYILDNWEECLTLFVKVFPMEYRHVLGQMMKEDAATEREEVVSR
;
A
#
# COMPACT_ATOMS: atom_id res chain seq x y z
N ILE A 1 13.14 5.53 4.21
CA ILE A 1 13.80 5.78 5.50
C ILE A 1 14.31 4.45 6.02
N TYR A 2 15.63 4.31 6.24
CA TYR A 2 16.17 3.09 6.85
C TYR A 2 15.98 3.18 8.36
N GLY A 3 14.84 2.68 8.83
CA GLY A 3 14.48 2.66 10.23
C GLY A 3 12.99 2.91 10.47
N ARG A 4 12.64 2.97 11.74
CA ARG A 4 11.28 3.25 12.22
C ARG A 4 11.00 4.75 12.23
N VAL A 5 9.82 5.14 11.78
CA VAL A 5 9.29 6.50 11.90
C VAL A 5 8.31 6.60 13.06
N GLY A 6 8.08 7.82 13.55
CA GLY A 6 7.17 8.08 14.67
C GLY A 6 5.69 7.88 14.32
N GLU A 7 4.83 8.41 15.19
CA GLU A 7 3.38 8.42 15.03
C GLU A 7 2.94 9.30 13.85
N ARG A 8 1.73 9.04 13.32
CA ARG A 8 1.08 9.83 12.26
C ARG A 8 1.91 9.99 10.99
N PHE A 9 2.80 9.04 10.72
CA PHE A 9 3.53 9.03 9.47
C PHE A 9 2.56 8.92 8.29
N ALA A 10 2.82 9.68 7.22
CA ALA A 10 1.97 9.78 6.05
C ALA A 10 0.52 10.25 6.34
N ILE A 11 0.32 10.97 7.45
CA ILE A 11 -0.95 11.65 7.72
C ILE A 11 -1.30 12.60 6.57
N ARG A 12 -2.54 12.51 6.07
CA ARG A 12 -3.02 13.30 4.93
C ARG A 12 -2.13 13.23 3.69
N ASN A 13 -1.43 12.11 3.50
CA ASN A 13 -0.72 11.90 2.25
C ASN A 13 -1.72 11.88 1.08
N SER A 14 -1.49 12.67 0.05
CA SER A 14 -2.36 12.79 -1.12
C SER A 14 -1.65 12.44 -2.43
N GLY A 15 -0.42 11.93 -2.39
CA GLY A 15 0.33 11.61 -3.60
C GLY A 15 1.80 11.27 -3.44
N ALA A 16 2.35 11.33 -2.23
CA ALA A 16 3.74 10.98 -1.97
C ALA A 16 3.95 9.45 -1.94
N TYR A 17 5.15 9.06 -2.33
CA TYR A 17 5.64 7.69 -2.31
C TYR A 17 6.70 7.57 -1.22
N ALA A 18 6.58 6.60 -0.32
CA ALA A 18 7.58 6.38 0.72
C ALA A 18 7.74 4.91 1.11
N VAL A 19 8.94 4.57 1.56
CA VAL A 19 9.28 3.27 2.13
C VAL A 19 9.93 3.49 3.50
N VAL A 20 9.45 2.82 4.54
CA VAL A 20 9.97 2.87 5.92
C VAL A 20 10.08 1.45 6.50
N GLU A 21 10.82 1.24 7.58
CA GLU A 21 10.98 -0.11 8.18
C GLU A 21 10.07 -0.39 9.38
N GLY A 22 9.18 0.55 9.67
CA GLY A 22 8.18 0.45 10.73
C GLY A 22 7.60 1.84 11.01
N VAL A 23 6.42 1.87 11.62
CA VAL A 23 5.69 3.11 11.94
C VAL A 23 5.14 3.06 13.38
N GLY A 24 4.95 4.24 13.99
CA GLY A 24 4.20 4.38 15.23
C GLY A 24 2.69 4.28 15.02
N ASP A 25 1.93 4.78 15.98
CA ASP A 25 0.46 4.79 15.94
C ASP A 25 -0.06 5.76 14.87
N HIS A 26 -1.28 5.52 14.40
CA HIS A 26 -1.99 6.38 13.43
C HIS A 26 -1.25 6.57 12.09
N GLY A 27 -0.44 5.59 11.66
CA GLY A 27 0.16 5.64 10.33
C GLY A 27 -0.90 5.70 9.21
N CYS A 28 -0.64 6.46 8.15
CA CYS A 28 -1.55 6.67 7.01
C CYS A 28 -2.92 7.27 7.37
N GLU A 29 -3.05 7.91 8.53
CA GLU A 29 -4.30 8.55 8.94
C GLU A 29 -4.74 9.63 7.92
N TYR A 30 -6.01 9.63 7.53
CA TYR A 30 -6.57 10.55 6.53
C TYR A 30 -5.84 10.57 5.18
N MET A 31 -5.11 9.51 4.83
CA MET A 31 -4.43 9.41 3.54
C MET A 31 -5.48 9.31 2.41
N THR A 32 -5.32 10.14 1.38
CA THR A 32 -6.23 10.26 0.23
C THR A 32 -5.56 9.89 -1.10
N GLY A 33 -4.24 9.64 -1.09
CA GLY A 33 -3.49 9.29 -2.30
C GLY A 33 -2.03 8.93 -2.01
N GLY A 34 -1.33 8.43 -3.02
CA GLY A 34 0.08 8.03 -2.93
C GLY A 34 0.28 6.54 -2.63
N ARG A 35 1.53 6.17 -2.32
CA ARG A 35 1.94 4.80 -2.01
C ARG A 35 2.87 4.75 -0.80
N ILE A 36 2.52 3.94 0.19
CA ILE A 36 3.32 3.79 1.41
C ILE A 36 3.70 2.32 1.57
N VAL A 37 4.99 2.03 1.70
CA VAL A 37 5.49 0.68 2.00
C VAL A 37 6.11 0.69 3.40
N ILE A 38 5.69 -0.26 4.23
CA ILE A 38 6.17 -0.43 5.59
C ILE A 38 6.79 -1.82 5.68
N LEU A 39 8.11 -1.89 5.79
CA LEU A 39 8.87 -3.14 5.87
C LEU A 39 8.92 -3.68 7.31
N GLY A 40 7.88 -3.47 8.11
CA GLY A 40 7.87 -3.91 9.50
C GLY A 40 6.62 -3.46 10.23
N ASP A 41 6.70 -3.48 11.56
CA ASP A 41 5.53 -3.29 12.41
C ASP A 41 4.89 -1.90 12.27
N THR A 42 3.56 -1.90 12.40
CA THR A 42 2.74 -0.71 12.59
C THR A 42 2.37 -0.52 14.05
N GLY A 43 2.06 0.72 14.44
CA GLY A 43 1.33 1.01 15.68
C GLY A 43 -0.18 0.85 15.52
N VAL A 44 -0.94 1.20 16.56
CA VAL A 44 -2.40 1.04 16.57
C VAL A 44 -3.11 2.09 15.72
N ASN A 45 -4.37 1.81 15.38
CA ASN A 45 -5.25 2.68 14.61
C ASN A 45 -4.66 3.10 13.25
N PHE A 46 -3.91 2.19 12.63
CA PHE A 46 -3.34 2.38 11.30
C PHE A 46 -4.45 2.59 10.27
N ALA A 47 -4.23 3.48 9.28
CA ALA A 47 -5.15 3.80 8.20
C ALA A 47 -6.51 4.40 8.62
N ALA A 48 -6.64 4.92 9.84
CA ALA A 48 -7.87 5.59 10.27
C ALA A 48 -8.25 6.75 9.35
N GLY A 49 -9.49 6.73 8.84
CA GLY A 49 -9.98 7.74 7.90
C GLY A 49 -9.27 7.75 6.54
N MET A 50 -8.50 6.72 6.19
CA MET A 50 -7.86 6.59 4.88
C MET A 50 -8.93 6.35 3.81
N SER A 51 -9.08 7.29 2.88
CA SER A 51 -10.07 7.23 1.80
C SER A 51 -9.45 7.03 0.41
N GLY A 52 -8.12 7.13 0.28
CA GLY A 52 -7.45 6.91 -1.01
C GLY A 52 -5.96 6.56 -0.90
N GLY A 53 -5.40 6.10 -2.03
CA GLY A 53 -4.03 5.58 -2.10
C GLY A 53 -3.92 4.11 -1.66
N ILE A 54 -2.70 3.58 -1.61
CA ILE A 54 -2.43 2.19 -1.24
C ILE A 54 -1.29 2.15 -0.23
N ALA A 55 -1.42 1.34 0.82
CA ALA A 55 -0.31 0.98 1.69
C ALA A 55 -0.01 -0.52 1.63
N TYR A 56 1.27 -0.88 1.58
CA TYR A 56 1.74 -2.26 1.65
C TYR A 56 2.51 -2.45 2.96
N VAL A 57 2.12 -3.41 3.77
CA VAL A 57 2.72 -3.69 5.07
C VAL A 57 3.29 -5.10 5.07
N TYR A 58 4.58 -5.23 5.38
CA TYR A 58 5.21 -6.52 5.63
C TYR A 58 4.85 -6.98 7.05
N ASP A 59 3.98 -7.99 7.17
CA ASP A 59 3.41 -8.46 8.43
C ASP A 59 3.67 -9.96 8.67
N PRO A 60 4.92 -10.34 8.97
CA PRO A 60 5.29 -11.73 9.26
C PRO A 60 4.63 -12.29 10.53
N THR A 61 4.03 -11.44 11.37
CA THR A 61 3.40 -11.83 12.65
C THR A 61 1.88 -11.83 12.60
N SER A 62 1.27 -11.48 11.46
CA SER A 62 -0.17 -11.31 11.31
C SER A 62 -0.79 -10.36 12.35
N ALA A 63 -0.04 -9.34 12.77
CA ALA A 63 -0.43 -8.40 13.82
C ALA A 63 -1.19 -7.18 13.28
N LEU A 64 -1.16 -6.94 11.97
CA LEU A 64 -1.76 -5.75 11.36
C LEU A 64 -3.28 -5.73 11.54
N ASP A 65 -3.95 -6.89 11.45
CA ASP A 65 -5.41 -6.99 11.56
C ASP A 65 -5.92 -6.38 12.88
N GLY A 66 -5.25 -6.66 13.99
CA GLY A 66 -5.58 -6.07 15.30
C GLY A 66 -5.10 -4.63 15.52
N ARG A 67 -4.37 -4.04 14.57
CA ARG A 67 -3.81 -2.68 14.64
C ARG A 67 -4.39 -1.73 13.59
N CYS A 68 -5.03 -2.25 12.56
CA CYS A 68 -5.63 -1.48 11.49
C CYS A 68 -7.04 -1.01 11.88
N ASN A 69 -7.38 0.22 11.52
CA ASN A 69 -8.74 0.70 11.57
C ASN A 69 -9.46 0.28 10.29
N LEU A 70 -10.42 -0.64 10.40
CA LEU A 70 -11.11 -1.25 9.26
C LEU A 70 -12.42 -0.53 8.87
N ASP A 71 -12.68 0.67 9.42
CA ASP A 71 -13.94 1.38 9.16
C ASP A 71 -14.09 1.79 7.68
N MET A 72 -12.97 2.07 7.00
CA MET A 72 -12.95 2.58 5.62
C MET A 72 -12.01 1.83 4.68
N VAL A 73 -11.26 0.85 5.17
CA VAL A 73 -10.25 0.11 4.41
C VAL A 73 -10.45 -1.39 4.54
N ASP A 74 -10.07 -2.10 3.49
CA ASP A 74 -9.93 -3.55 3.49
C ASP A 74 -8.45 -3.95 3.57
N LEU A 75 -8.23 -5.15 4.12
CA LEU A 75 -6.95 -5.84 4.11
C LEU A 75 -6.99 -6.97 3.09
N GLU A 76 -6.08 -6.94 2.13
CA GLU A 76 -5.98 -7.93 1.06
C GLU A 76 -4.56 -8.50 0.96
N ILE A 77 -4.44 -9.72 0.46
CA ILE A 77 -3.15 -10.26 0.03
C ILE A 77 -2.71 -9.61 -1.29
N VAL A 78 -1.40 -9.46 -1.49
CA VAL A 78 -0.85 -8.84 -2.71
C VAL A 78 -0.75 -9.88 -3.83
N ILE A 79 -1.79 -9.97 -4.67
CA ILE A 79 -1.85 -10.94 -5.80
C ILE A 79 -1.89 -10.28 -7.18
N ASP A 80 -2.28 -9.00 -7.28
CA ASP A 80 -2.34 -8.29 -8.55
C ASP A 80 -0.92 -8.01 -9.07
N SER A 81 -0.69 -8.29 -10.35
CA SER A 81 0.65 -8.18 -10.95
C SER A 81 1.18 -6.74 -11.00
N LYS A 82 0.31 -5.73 -11.09
CA LYS A 82 0.69 -4.32 -11.05
C LYS A 82 1.11 -3.92 -9.64
N ASP A 83 0.36 -4.35 -8.63
CA ASP A 83 0.70 -4.11 -7.22
C ASP A 83 2.03 -4.78 -6.85
N ILE A 84 2.23 -6.04 -7.27
CA ILE A 84 3.48 -6.79 -7.07
C ILE A 84 4.66 -6.03 -7.70
N ALA A 85 4.51 -5.57 -8.95
CA ALA A 85 5.56 -4.86 -9.65
C ALA A 85 5.90 -3.51 -8.97
N GLU A 86 4.87 -2.73 -8.60
CA GLU A 86 5.03 -1.44 -7.92
C GLU A 86 5.72 -1.61 -6.56
N LEU A 87 5.26 -2.57 -5.75
CA LEU A 87 5.86 -2.88 -4.45
C LEU A 87 7.34 -3.26 -4.61
N LYS A 88 7.65 -4.17 -5.54
CA LYS A 88 9.02 -4.62 -5.78
C LYS A 88 9.92 -3.47 -6.23
N GLU A 89 9.42 -2.60 -7.10
CA GLU A 89 10.15 -1.42 -7.55
C GLU A 89 10.44 -0.46 -6.39
N MET A 90 9.45 -0.17 -5.55
CA MET A 90 9.61 0.71 -4.39
C MET A 90 10.66 0.16 -3.41
N ILE A 91 10.63 -1.13 -3.11
CA ILE A 91 11.61 -1.77 -2.21
C ILE A 91 13.01 -1.79 -2.85
N THR A 92 13.10 -2.03 -4.16
CA THR A 92 14.37 -1.98 -4.92
C THR A 92 15.01 -0.60 -4.85
N LYS A 93 14.21 0.46 -5.09
CA LYS A 93 14.66 1.85 -4.93
C LYS A 93 15.10 2.13 -3.50
N HIS A 94 14.33 1.65 -2.51
CA HIS A 94 14.67 1.82 -1.11
C HIS A 94 16.02 1.18 -0.76
N LEU A 95 16.27 -0.07 -1.19
CA LEU A 95 17.56 -0.73 -1.03
C LEU A 95 18.68 0.09 -1.68
N LYS A 96 18.50 0.49 -2.94
CA LYS A 96 19.50 1.27 -3.69
C LYS A 96 19.89 2.57 -2.97
N TYR A 97 18.93 3.30 -2.41
CA TYR A 97 19.18 4.60 -1.81
C TYR A 97 19.62 4.54 -0.35
N THR A 98 19.38 3.44 0.36
CA THR A 98 19.60 3.38 1.81
C THR A 98 20.50 2.25 2.29
N GLY A 99 20.77 1.26 1.43
CA GLY A 99 21.49 0.05 1.84
C GLY A 99 20.76 -0.81 2.86
N SER A 100 19.43 -0.64 3.00
CA SER A 100 18.61 -1.38 3.96
C SER A 100 18.82 -2.90 3.85
N LYS A 101 19.31 -3.50 4.94
CA LYS A 101 19.48 -4.95 5.04
C LYS A 101 18.15 -5.68 4.97
N LYS A 102 17.09 -5.08 5.50
CA LYS A 102 15.75 -5.67 5.48
C LYS A 102 15.16 -5.66 4.07
N ALA A 103 15.26 -4.55 3.35
CA ALA A 103 14.87 -4.48 1.94
C ALA A 103 15.64 -5.49 1.09
N LYS A 104 16.96 -5.64 1.35
CA LYS A 104 17.77 -6.68 0.71
C LYS A 104 17.23 -8.08 0.97
N TYR A 105 16.99 -8.42 2.25
CA TYR A 105 16.45 -9.73 2.62
C TYR A 105 15.12 -10.03 1.94
N ILE A 106 14.19 -9.06 1.93
CA ILE A 106 12.89 -9.21 1.28
C ILE A 106 13.04 -9.43 -0.23
N LEU A 107 13.92 -8.70 -0.90
CA LEU A 107 14.14 -8.85 -2.35
C LEU A 107 14.85 -10.16 -2.70
N ASP A 108 15.79 -10.63 -1.86
CA ASP A 108 16.48 -11.91 -2.05
C ASP A 108 15.52 -13.10 -1.85
N ASN A 109 14.51 -12.96 -0.98
CA ASN A 109 13.52 -14.02 -0.66
C ASN A 109 12.11 -13.62 -1.11
N TRP A 110 12.02 -13.02 -2.31
CA TRP A 110 10.83 -12.31 -2.77
C TRP A 110 9.55 -13.15 -2.74
N GLU A 111 9.59 -14.38 -3.26
CA GLU A 111 8.39 -15.22 -3.40
C GLU A 111 7.77 -15.56 -2.03
N GLU A 112 8.60 -15.92 -1.06
CA GLU A 112 8.17 -16.18 0.32
C GLU A 112 7.69 -14.90 1.00
N CYS A 113 8.50 -13.84 0.94
CA CYS A 113 8.19 -12.58 1.61
C CYS A 113 6.93 -11.91 1.06
N LEU A 114 6.65 -12.05 -0.24
CA LEU A 114 5.45 -11.49 -0.88
C LEU A 114 4.17 -11.99 -0.22
N THR A 115 4.12 -13.26 0.19
CA THR A 115 2.95 -13.86 0.87
C THR A 115 2.67 -13.24 2.25
N LEU A 116 3.67 -12.56 2.82
CA LEU A 116 3.60 -11.90 4.13
C LEU A 116 3.28 -10.39 3.99
N PHE A 117 3.07 -9.90 2.77
CA PHE A 117 2.60 -8.53 2.56
C PHE A 117 1.08 -8.47 2.57
N VAL A 118 0.58 -7.50 3.32
CA VAL A 118 -0.82 -7.10 3.33
C VAL A 118 -0.95 -5.75 2.61
N LYS A 119 -1.89 -5.69 1.68
CA LYS A 119 -2.35 -4.47 1.02
C LYS A 119 -3.48 -3.88 1.84
N VAL A 120 -3.31 -2.63 2.27
CA VAL A 120 -4.36 -1.83 2.90
C VAL A 120 -4.95 -0.93 1.83
N PHE A 121 -6.25 -1.11 1.57
CA PHE A 121 -6.92 -0.57 0.42
C PHE A 121 -8.25 0.09 0.79
N PRO A 122 -8.44 1.39 0.53
CA PRO A 122 -9.69 2.09 0.87
C PRO A 122 -10.87 1.61 0.05
N MET A 123 -12.00 1.37 0.72
CA MET A 123 -13.24 0.95 0.05
C MET A 123 -13.74 1.99 -0.96
N GLU A 124 -13.60 3.28 -0.63
CA GLU A 124 -13.99 4.38 -1.53
C GLU A 124 -13.12 4.42 -2.79
N TYR A 125 -11.82 4.12 -2.65
CA TYR A 125 -10.92 3.99 -3.79
C TYR A 125 -11.31 2.81 -4.71
N ARG A 126 -11.83 1.71 -4.15
CA ARG A 126 -12.42 0.61 -4.94
C ARG A 126 -13.60 1.08 -5.79
N HIS A 127 -14.47 1.91 -5.22
CA HIS A 127 -15.66 2.41 -5.89
C HIS A 127 -15.30 3.26 -7.11
N VAL A 128 -14.37 4.21 -6.93
CA VAL A 128 -13.91 5.08 -8.02
C VAL A 128 -13.23 4.28 -9.12
N LEU A 129 -12.33 3.35 -8.79
CA LEU A 129 -11.70 2.48 -9.80
C LEU A 129 -12.74 1.63 -10.54
N GLY A 130 -13.73 1.08 -9.83
CA GLY A 130 -14.81 0.31 -10.43
C GLY A 130 -15.73 1.14 -11.34
N GLN A 131 -15.87 2.44 -11.08
CA GLN A 131 -16.59 3.38 -11.96
C GLN A 131 -15.77 3.73 -13.21
N MET A 132 -14.50 4.11 -13.04
CA MET A 132 -13.61 4.44 -14.16
C MET A 132 -13.48 3.28 -15.16
N MET A 133 -13.31 2.05 -14.67
CA MET A 133 -13.25 0.86 -15.54
C MET A 133 -14.55 0.62 -16.33
N LYS A 134 -15.71 0.97 -15.77
CA LYS A 134 -17.00 0.86 -16.47
C LYS A 134 -17.18 1.95 -17.51
N GLU A 135 -16.71 3.17 -17.22
CA GLU A 135 -16.73 4.31 -18.15
C GLU A 135 -15.79 4.06 -19.33
N ASP A 136 -14.55 3.65 -19.10
CA ASP A 136 -13.59 3.30 -20.16
C ASP A 136 -14.14 2.19 -21.07
N ALA A 137 -14.73 1.14 -20.48
CA ALA A 137 -15.36 0.06 -21.24
C ALA A 137 -16.63 0.49 -22.00
N ALA A 138 -17.33 1.55 -21.56
CA ALA A 138 -18.47 2.11 -22.27
C ALA A 138 -18.01 2.98 -23.46
N THR A 139 -16.98 3.81 -23.28
CA THR A 139 -16.38 4.62 -24.34
C THR A 139 -15.80 3.76 -25.47
N GLU A 140 -15.10 2.67 -25.14
CA GLU A 140 -14.59 1.72 -26.15
C GLU A 140 -15.72 1.06 -26.97
N ARG A 141 -16.88 0.79 -26.37
CA ARG A 141 -18.02 0.17 -27.08
C ARG A 141 -18.74 1.15 -28.01
N GLU A 142 -18.79 2.43 -27.68
CA GLU A 142 -19.43 3.46 -28.53
C GLU A 142 -18.58 3.79 -29.77
N GLU A 143 -17.25 3.85 -29.65
CA GLU A 143 -16.36 4.13 -30.79
C GLU A 143 -16.31 2.99 -31.83
N VAL A 144 -16.55 1.74 -31.41
CA VAL A 144 -16.55 0.57 -32.31
C VAL A 144 -17.86 0.42 -33.09
N VAL A 145 -18.97 0.96 -32.58
CA VAL A 145 -20.30 0.86 -33.23
C VAL A 145 -20.52 1.97 -34.28
N SER A 146 -19.63 2.98 -34.36
CA SER A 146 -19.75 4.11 -35.30
C SER A 146 -18.87 4.01 -36.57
N ARG A 147 -18.37 2.81 -36.94
CA ARG A 147 -17.60 2.59 -38.18
C ARG A 147 -18.27 1.62 -39.14
#